data_AF-A0A1Q7JBT4-F1
#
_entry.id   AF-A0A1Q7JBT4-F1
#
_cell.length_a   1.000
_cell.length_b   1.000
_cell.length_c   1.000
_cell.angle_alpha   90.00
_cell.angle_beta   90.00
_cell.angle_gamma   90.00
#
_symmetry.space_group_name_H-M   'P 1'
#
loop_
_entity.id
_entity.type
_entity.pdbx_description
1 polymer ?
#
loop_
_entity_poly.entity_id
_entity_poly.type
_entity_poly.pdbx_seq_one_letter_code
_entity_poly.pdbx_strand_id
1 'polypeptide(L)'
;MSHRRRPDPLLALAFGLALWIGAACFSERAAGPAAGPAECRVPVALIDSTHVLVAIRDFAFHADSIRIPVGANVTWVNCEDPGTEPHTTTSDAALWDSPDLAPGERFSRAFTVAGVYPYHCTPHPFMHGKIVVQ
;
A
#
# COMPACT_ATOMS: atom_id res chain seq x y z
N MET A 1 36.62 -35.18 -60.64
CA MET A 1 37.33 -35.13 -59.33
C MET A 1 36.97 -36.38 -58.56
N SER A 2 37.99 -37.15 -58.21
CA SER A 2 37.92 -38.54 -57.77
C SER A 2 37.54 -38.66 -56.28
N HIS A 3 36.46 -39.40 -56.00
CA HIS A 3 36.08 -39.84 -54.66
C HIS A 3 37.15 -40.79 -54.10
N ARG A 4 37.87 -40.38 -53.05
CA ARG A 4 38.74 -41.27 -52.28
C ARG A 4 37.93 -41.99 -51.21
N ARG A 5 37.97 -43.33 -51.32
CA ARG A 5 37.53 -44.35 -50.35
C ARG A 5 38.46 -44.35 -49.12
N ARG A 6 37.99 -44.75 -47.93
CA ARG A 6 38.13 -46.06 -47.25
C ARG A 6 38.07 -45.79 -45.72
N PRO A 7 38.13 -46.78 -44.81
CA PRO A 7 37.32 -48.00 -44.64
C PRO A 7 36.82 -48.18 -43.17
N ASP A 8 35.90 -49.12 -42.93
CA ASP A 8 35.50 -49.63 -41.60
C ASP A 8 36.61 -50.54 -41.00
N PRO A 9 36.72 -50.77 -39.66
CA PRO A 9 35.89 -51.81 -39.02
C PRO A 9 35.63 -51.71 -37.49
N LEU A 10 34.53 -52.35 -37.07
CA LEU A 10 34.33 -53.22 -35.88
C LEU A 10 35.20 -53.03 -34.62
N LEU A 11 34.56 -52.80 -33.46
CA LEU A 11 34.61 -53.69 -32.26
C LEU A 11 33.76 -53.09 -31.11
N ALA A 12 32.77 -53.85 -30.63
CA ALA A 12 32.70 -54.43 -29.29
C ALA A 12 31.86 -53.65 -28.23
N LEU A 13 30.72 -54.27 -27.91
CA LEU A 13 30.01 -54.33 -26.63
C LEU A 13 30.71 -53.71 -25.40
N ALA A 14 29.97 -52.92 -24.62
CA ALA A 14 29.74 -53.22 -23.19
C ALA A 14 28.65 -52.31 -22.59
N PHE A 15 27.83 -52.94 -21.75
CA PHE A 15 26.81 -52.34 -20.89
C PHE A 15 27.38 -51.24 -19.98
N GLY A 16 26.61 -50.17 -19.79
CA GLY A 16 26.88 -49.16 -18.78
C GLY A 16 25.62 -48.36 -18.45
N LEU A 17 24.69 -48.99 -17.73
CA LEU A 17 23.59 -48.28 -17.08
C LEU A 17 24.19 -47.47 -15.93
N ALA A 18 24.26 -46.15 -16.08
CA ALA A 18 24.51 -45.25 -14.96
C ALA A 18 23.54 -44.07 -15.09
N LEU A 19 22.33 -44.25 -14.53
CA LEU A 19 21.51 -43.14 -14.12
C LEU A 19 22.31 -42.30 -13.11
N TRP A 20 22.69 -41.10 -13.51
CA TRP A 20 22.84 -40.00 -12.58
C TRP A 20 21.76 -39.00 -12.91
N ILE A 21 20.62 -39.16 -12.22
CA ILE A 21 19.56 -38.16 -12.17
C ILE A 21 20.22 -36.90 -11.60
N GLY A 22 20.42 -35.90 -12.46
CA GLY A 22 20.78 -34.56 -12.03
C GLY A 22 19.61 -33.95 -11.26
N ALA A 23 19.51 -34.24 -9.96
CA ALA A 23 18.64 -33.51 -9.06
C ALA A 23 19.35 -32.20 -8.67
N ALA A 24 19.52 -31.31 -9.65
CA ALA A 24 19.97 -29.95 -9.41
C ALA A 24 18.74 -29.07 -9.12
N CYS A 25 18.59 -28.77 -7.83
CA CYS A 25 17.96 -27.60 -7.23
C CYS A 25 17.25 -26.62 -8.17
N PHE A 26 15.92 -26.62 -8.19
CA PHE A 26 15.16 -25.38 -8.19
C PHE A 26 13.97 -25.60 -7.26
N SER A 27 14.16 -25.27 -5.98
CA SER A 27 13.02 -24.85 -5.17
C SER A 27 12.49 -23.58 -5.82
N GLU A 28 11.53 -23.73 -6.73
CA GLU A 28 10.72 -22.62 -7.20
C GLU A 28 9.97 -22.07 -5.99
N ARG A 29 10.63 -21.13 -5.28
CA ARG A 29 9.91 -20.10 -4.56
C ARG A 29 9.17 -19.33 -5.65
N ALA A 30 7.94 -19.75 -5.93
CA ALA A 30 6.99 -18.91 -6.62
C ALA A 30 6.99 -17.59 -5.86
N ALA A 31 7.58 -16.56 -6.46
CA ALA A 31 7.41 -15.21 -5.98
C ALA A 31 5.89 -14.99 -5.99
N GLY A 32 5.31 -14.80 -4.80
CA GLY A 32 3.93 -14.35 -4.70
C GLY A 32 3.76 -13.09 -5.56
N PRO A 33 2.53 -12.77 -5.99
CA PRO A 33 2.27 -11.58 -6.79
C PRO A 33 2.97 -10.39 -6.13
N ALA A 34 3.86 -9.74 -6.89
CA ALA A 34 4.48 -8.50 -6.46
C ALA A 34 3.33 -7.56 -6.08
N ALA A 35 3.24 -7.19 -4.81
CA ALA A 35 2.32 -6.14 -4.39
C ALA A 35 2.69 -4.91 -5.23
N GLY A 36 1.78 -4.50 -6.12
CA GLY A 36 1.89 -3.21 -6.80
C GLY A 36 1.99 -2.09 -5.75
N PRO A 37 2.33 -0.86 -6.16
CA PRO A 37 2.24 0.27 -5.25
C PRO A 37 0.84 0.25 -4.60
N ALA A 38 0.81 0.30 -3.27
CA ALA A 38 -0.44 0.24 -2.51
C ALA A 38 -1.22 1.52 -2.82
N GLU A 39 -2.06 1.46 -3.85
CA GLU A 39 -3.06 2.48 -4.13
C GLU A 39 -3.94 2.61 -2.88
N CYS A 40 -4.08 3.84 -2.36
CA CYS A 40 -5.00 4.10 -1.28
C CYS A 40 -6.43 3.85 -1.81
N ARG A 41 -6.99 2.68 -1.52
CA ARG A 41 -8.37 2.33 -1.87
C ARG A 41 -9.27 2.68 -0.68
N VAL A 42 -10.26 3.54 -0.92
CA VAL A 42 -11.26 3.93 0.08
C VAL A 42 -12.21 2.75 0.30
N PRO A 43 -12.21 2.18 1.52
CA PRO A 43 -13.16 2.61 2.55
C PRO A 43 -12.46 3.02 3.84
N VAL A 44 -13.17 3.75 4.70
CA VAL A 44 -12.76 4.02 6.09
C VAL A 44 -12.37 2.70 6.76
N ALA A 45 -11.09 2.42 6.84
CA ALA A 45 -10.61 1.27 7.56
C ALA A 45 -10.46 1.70 9.01
N LEU A 46 -11.39 1.26 9.86
CA LEU A 46 -11.02 0.96 11.24
C LEU A 46 -9.89 -0.06 11.12
N ILE A 47 -8.65 0.37 11.34
CA ILE A 47 -7.49 -0.52 11.35
C ILE A 47 -7.65 -1.45 12.56
N ASP A 48 -8.11 -0.88 13.67
CA ASP A 48 -8.62 -1.56 14.85
C ASP A 48 -9.60 -0.63 15.61
N SER A 49 -9.97 -0.97 16.84
CA SER A 49 -10.91 -0.17 17.66
C SER A 49 -10.36 1.18 18.13
N THR A 50 -9.04 1.41 18.05
CA THR A 50 -8.37 2.64 18.50
C THR A 50 -7.63 3.36 17.38
N HIS A 51 -7.56 2.80 16.17
CA HIS A 51 -6.93 3.41 14.99
C HIS A 51 -7.92 3.54 13.84
N VAL A 52 -8.22 4.79 13.47
CA VAL A 52 -9.18 5.11 12.41
C VAL A 52 -8.47 5.84 11.27
N LEU A 53 -8.74 5.41 10.04
CA LEU A 53 -8.23 6.06 8.84
C LEU A 53 -9.31 6.92 8.19
N VAL A 54 -8.96 8.16 7.84
CA VAL A 54 -9.76 9.06 6.99
C VAL A 54 -8.98 9.28 5.70
N ALA A 55 -9.56 8.87 4.57
CA ALA A 55 -8.94 9.13 3.27
C ALA A 55 -9.31 10.53 2.78
N ILE A 56 -8.39 11.19 2.09
CA ILE A 56 -8.66 12.42 1.34
C ILE A 56 -8.66 12.06 -0.14
N ARG A 57 -9.79 12.22 -0.83
CA ARG A 57 -9.95 11.86 -2.23
C ARG A 57 -11.07 12.70 -2.84
N ASP A 58 -10.92 13.07 -4.12
CA ASP A 58 -11.87 13.88 -4.87
C ASP A 58 -12.20 15.18 -4.12
N PHE A 59 -11.20 15.82 -3.50
CA PHE A 59 -11.33 17.03 -2.70
C PHE A 59 -12.36 16.89 -1.57
N ALA A 60 -12.39 15.73 -0.90
CA ALA A 60 -13.25 15.47 0.25
C ALA A 60 -12.60 14.55 1.28
N PHE A 61 -13.04 14.65 2.54
CA PHE A 61 -12.70 13.70 3.60
C PHE A 61 -13.66 12.50 3.55
N HIS A 62 -13.11 11.29 3.58
CA HIS A 62 -13.88 10.04 3.51
C HIS A 62 -13.57 9.16 4.72
N ALA A 63 -14.50 8.98 5.66
CA ALA A 63 -15.77 9.70 5.81
C ALA A 63 -15.53 11.12 6.36
N ASP A 64 -16.45 12.02 6.07
CA ASP A 64 -16.46 13.39 6.59
C ASP A 64 -16.86 13.44 8.07
N SER A 65 -17.51 12.41 8.60
CA SER A 65 -17.89 12.31 10.01
C SER A 65 -17.57 10.92 10.56
N ILE A 66 -16.69 10.86 11.55
CA ILE A 66 -16.34 9.62 12.26
C ILE A 66 -16.64 9.71 13.76
N ARG A 67 -16.95 8.56 14.36
CA ARG A 67 -17.11 8.40 15.81
C ARG A 67 -16.02 7.47 16.32
N ILE A 68 -15.29 7.90 17.34
CA ILE A 68 -14.13 7.16 17.87
C ILE A 68 -14.17 7.12 19.40
N PRO A 69 -13.63 6.08 20.05
CA PRO A 69 -13.51 6.06 21.50
C PRO A 69 -12.48 7.10 21.98
N VAL A 70 -12.64 7.57 23.22
CA VAL A 70 -11.59 8.35 23.90
C VAL A 70 -10.26 7.58 23.88
N GLY A 71 -9.19 8.26 23.48
CA GLY A 71 -7.85 7.69 23.34
C GLY A 71 -7.53 7.14 21.95
N ALA A 72 -8.48 7.14 21.01
CA ALA A 72 -8.22 6.72 19.64
C ALA A 72 -7.31 7.69 18.87
N ASN A 73 -6.62 7.15 17.89
CA ASN A 73 -5.77 7.84 16.95
C ASN A 73 -6.47 7.90 15.58
N VAL A 74 -6.53 9.10 14.99
CA VAL A 74 -7.05 9.31 13.64
C VAL A 74 -5.87 9.60 12.72
N THR A 75 -5.78 8.84 11.63
CA THR A 75 -4.81 9.05 10.56
C THR A 75 -5.54 9.53 9.32
N TRP A 76 -5.19 10.72 8.84
CA TRP A 76 -5.59 11.19 7.52
C TRP A 76 -4.54 10.80 6.51
N VAL A 77 -4.95 10.30 5.35
CA VAL A 77 -4.06 9.96 4.25
C VAL A 77 -4.55 10.68 3.00
N ASN A 78 -3.67 11.42 2.33
CA ASN A 78 -3.99 11.99 1.03
C ASN A 78 -3.93 10.89 -0.03
N CYS A 79 -5.09 10.55 -0.59
CA CYS A 79 -5.30 9.45 -1.53
C CYS A 79 -5.64 9.95 -2.95
N GLU A 80 -5.43 11.23 -3.20
CA GLU A 80 -5.49 11.82 -4.54
C GLU A 80 -4.45 11.20 -5.48
N ASP A 81 -4.67 11.38 -6.78
CA ASP A 81 -3.69 10.94 -7.78
C ASP A 81 -2.45 11.85 -7.75
N PRO A 82 -1.24 11.31 -8.06
CA PRO A 82 -0.02 12.12 -8.10
C PRO A 82 -0.18 13.36 -9.00
N GLY A 83 0.19 14.53 -8.47
CA GLY A 83 0.06 15.82 -9.16
C GLY A 83 -1.20 16.62 -8.79
N THR A 84 -2.12 16.05 -8.03
CA THR A 84 -3.24 16.78 -7.41
C THR A 84 -2.73 17.68 -6.29
N GLU A 85 -3.40 18.81 -6.06
CA GLU A 85 -3.06 19.76 -5.00
C GLU A 85 -3.00 19.11 -3.60
N PRO A 86 -2.09 19.57 -2.73
CA PRO A 86 -2.00 19.06 -1.37
C PRO A 86 -3.20 19.48 -0.51
N HIS A 87 -3.45 18.72 0.55
CA HIS A 87 -4.51 19.01 1.52
C HIS A 87 -3.96 19.13 2.94
N THR A 88 -4.69 19.84 3.81
CA THR A 88 -4.43 19.86 5.25
C THR A 88 -5.61 19.29 6.03
N THR A 89 -5.37 19.06 7.32
CA THR A 89 -6.39 18.81 8.32
C THR A 89 -6.18 19.85 9.42
N THR A 90 -7.07 20.81 9.52
CA THR A 90 -6.89 21.99 10.37
C THR A 90 -8.11 22.17 11.25
N SER A 91 -7.88 22.22 12.57
CA SER A 91 -8.95 22.34 13.55
C SER A 91 -9.62 23.71 13.51
N ASP A 92 -10.95 23.73 13.53
CA ASP A 92 -11.71 24.98 13.62
C ASP A 92 -11.56 25.67 15.00
N ALA A 93 -11.11 24.92 16.00
CA ALA A 93 -10.87 25.39 17.37
C ALA A 93 -9.38 25.59 17.69
N ALA A 94 -8.50 25.62 16.67
CA ALA A 94 -7.05 25.77 16.82
C ALA A 94 -6.39 24.69 17.71
N LEU A 95 -6.94 23.46 17.70
CA LEU A 95 -6.45 22.33 18.50
C LEU A 95 -5.39 21.47 17.78
N TRP A 96 -5.29 21.61 16.46
CA TRP A 96 -4.22 21.07 15.63
C TRP A 96 -4.20 21.75 14.27
N ASP A 97 -3.05 21.66 13.61
CA ASP A 97 -2.83 22.04 12.23
C ASP A 97 -1.82 21.07 11.63
N SER A 98 -2.19 20.39 10.54
CA SER A 98 -1.25 19.48 9.87
C SER A 98 -0.32 20.27 8.94
N PRO A 99 0.86 19.74 8.59
CA PRO A 99 1.55 20.16 7.37
C PRO A 99 0.66 19.95 6.13
N ASP A 100 1.08 20.52 5.00
CA ASP A 100 0.56 20.14 3.69
C ASP A 100 0.84 18.65 3.45
N LEU A 101 -0.20 17.91 3.08
CA LEU A 101 -0.11 16.50 2.73
C LEU A 101 -0.16 16.39 1.21
N ALA A 102 0.98 16.11 0.58
CA ALA A 102 1.02 15.72 -0.82
C ALA A 102 0.33 14.36 -1.03
N PRO A 103 -0.10 14.03 -2.27
CA PRO A 103 -0.63 12.69 -2.57
C PRO A 103 0.28 11.56 -2.05
N GLY A 104 -0.29 10.67 -1.24
CA GLY A 104 0.40 9.56 -0.56
C GLY A 104 0.88 9.87 0.86
N GLU A 105 0.92 11.13 1.28
CA GLU A 105 1.33 11.53 2.63
C GLU A 105 0.21 11.39 3.66
N ARG A 106 0.59 11.42 4.94
CA ARG A 106 -0.32 11.18 6.05
C ARG A 106 -0.02 12.04 7.27
N PHE A 107 -1.06 12.34 8.03
CA PHE A 107 -0.98 12.98 9.34
C PHE A 107 -1.77 12.17 10.36
N SER A 108 -1.28 12.10 11.59
CA SER A 108 -1.91 11.32 12.66
C SER A 108 -2.05 12.12 13.93
N ARG A 109 -3.20 11.99 14.61
CA ARG A 109 -3.49 12.68 15.88
C ARG A 109 -4.29 11.81 16.83
N ALA A 110 -3.84 11.74 18.08
CA ALA A 110 -4.60 11.14 19.18
C ALA A 110 -5.66 12.10 19.74
N PHE A 111 -6.83 11.55 20.07
CA PHE A 111 -7.96 12.28 20.64
C PHE A 111 -8.27 11.74 22.04
N THR A 112 -7.76 12.42 23.07
CA THR A 112 -7.78 11.94 24.46
C THR A 112 -8.88 12.57 25.32
N VAL A 113 -9.69 13.46 24.75
CA VAL A 113 -10.77 14.15 25.45
C VAL A 113 -12.06 13.90 24.66
N ALA A 114 -13.15 13.60 25.37
CA ALA A 114 -14.46 13.46 24.75
C ALA A 114 -14.94 14.82 24.21
N GLY A 115 -15.59 14.82 23.06
CA GLY A 115 -16.03 16.07 22.43
C GLY A 115 -16.28 15.95 20.94
N VAL A 116 -16.60 17.10 20.34
CA VAL A 116 -16.82 17.24 18.90
C VAL A 116 -15.75 18.15 18.34
N TYR A 117 -15.04 17.67 17.33
CA TYR A 117 -13.88 18.32 16.73
C TYR A 117 -14.15 18.56 15.25
N PRO A 118 -14.78 19.68 14.88
CA PRO A 118 -14.89 20.09 13.49
C PRO A 118 -13.53 20.58 12.96
N TYR A 119 -13.29 20.32 11.68
CA TYR A 119 -12.05 20.67 11.01
C TYR A 119 -12.27 20.89 9.52
N HIS A 120 -11.30 21.54 8.88
CA HIS A 120 -11.32 21.84 7.46
C HIS A 120 -9.96 21.62 6.79
N CYS A 121 -9.93 21.73 5.46
CA CYS A 121 -8.71 21.87 4.68
C CYS A 121 -8.47 23.37 4.43
N THR A 122 -7.31 23.88 4.83
CA THR A 122 -6.95 25.31 4.67
C THR A 122 -6.87 25.74 3.21
N PRO A 123 -6.16 25.04 2.29
CA PRO A 123 -6.12 25.42 0.88
C PRO A 123 -7.45 25.22 0.15
N HIS A 124 -8.35 24.40 0.70
CA HIS A 124 -9.64 24.06 0.10
C HIS A 124 -10.77 24.22 1.13
N PRO A 125 -11.19 25.47 1.46
CA PRO A 125 -12.05 25.73 2.62
C PRO A 125 -13.45 25.14 2.55
N PHE A 126 -13.86 24.60 1.40
CA PHE A 126 -15.13 23.87 1.24
C PHE A 126 -15.07 22.43 1.77
N MET A 127 -13.87 21.90 2.04
CA MET A 127 -13.68 20.58 2.61
C MET A 127 -13.84 20.65 4.13
N HIS A 128 -14.86 19.97 4.66
CA HIS A 128 -15.12 19.92 6.08
C HIS A 128 -15.22 18.47 6.56
N GLY A 129 -14.74 18.25 7.78
CA GLY A 129 -14.96 17.01 8.49
C GLY A 129 -15.22 17.23 9.97
N LYS A 130 -15.59 16.16 10.67
CA LYS A 130 -15.88 16.18 12.10
C LYS A 130 -15.55 14.86 12.76
N ILE A 131 -14.84 14.94 13.88
CA ILE A 131 -14.57 13.79 14.74
C ILE A 131 -15.43 13.92 16.00
N VAL A 132 -16.19 12.89 16.30
CA VAL A 132 -16.93 12.78 17.57
C VAL A 132 -16.22 11.75 18.45
N VAL A 133 -15.72 12.21 19.59
CA VAL A 133 -14.99 11.39 20.57
C VAL A 133 -15.92 11.13 21.74
N GLN A 134 -16.19 9.86 22.04
CA GLN A 134 -17.19 9.43 23.02
C GLN A 134 -16.79 8.14 23.73
#